data_AF-D1PN96-F1
#
_entry.id   AF-D1PN96-F1
#
_cell.length_a   1.000
_cell.length_b   1.000
_cell.length_c   1.000
_cell.angle_alpha   90.00
_cell.angle_beta   90.00
_cell.angle_gamma   90.00
#
_symmetry.space_group_name_H-M   'P 1'
#
loop_
_entity.id
_entity.type
_entity.pdbx_description
1 polymer ?
#
loop_
_entity_poly.entity_id
_entity_poly.type
_entity_poly.pdbx_seq_one_letter_code
_entity_poly.pdbx_strand_id
1 'polypeptide(L)'
;MKWKIGNTTLDILPPVKRYMNAIERRLRTDRKTRGRIMTELAGDFESRRESGQSDEEIMAALGTPEEVAEQFNAAFGAPGAASRWRWGFVVLALLVLVVALIPLLVANLTAGQAASLGVIGGADGPTSIYVSASPAQSLISVLPWLLGCVGGFLLPTWRNPRAGSGYGASLLLCGLGLLPLCLVAMELVIVAATTELPLAQLGAACWALLSGFFTNGEWLCAAVFGWACLARNRAKKASRENTEKK
;
A
#
# COMPACT_ATOMS: atom_id res chain seq x y z
N MET A 1 0.99 -3.52 -43.88
CA MET A 1 1.29 -2.33 -43.04
C MET A 1 2.41 -2.76 -42.13
N LYS A 2 3.61 -2.20 -42.26
CA LYS A 2 4.81 -2.77 -41.63
C LYS A 2 4.88 -2.42 -40.15
N TRP A 3 4.88 -3.41 -39.28
CA TRP A 3 5.10 -3.25 -37.84
C TRP A 3 6.53 -3.65 -37.48
N LYS A 4 7.24 -2.77 -36.76
CA LYS A 4 8.64 -2.98 -36.37
C LYS A 4 8.71 -3.43 -34.91
N ILE A 5 9.20 -4.64 -34.67
CA ILE A 5 9.51 -5.19 -33.34
C ILE A 5 11.02 -5.38 -33.27
N GLY A 6 11.72 -4.55 -32.50
CA GLY A 6 13.19 -4.64 -32.43
C GLY A 6 13.84 -4.44 -33.81
N ASN A 7 14.51 -5.48 -34.34
CA ASN A 7 15.13 -5.47 -35.67
C ASN A 7 14.25 -6.07 -36.79
N THR A 8 13.08 -6.62 -36.48
CA THR A 8 12.23 -7.36 -37.42
C THR A 8 11.05 -6.50 -37.87
N THR A 9 10.77 -6.48 -39.18
CA THR A 9 9.59 -5.83 -39.76
C THR A 9 8.64 -6.87 -40.33
N LEU A 10 7.43 -6.96 -39.78
CA LEU A 10 6.40 -7.89 -40.25
C LEU A 10 5.26 -7.13 -40.92
N ASP A 11 4.66 -7.75 -41.94
CA ASP A 11 3.44 -7.24 -42.57
C ASP A 11 2.21 -7.80 -41.85
N ILE A 12 1.81 -7.08 -40.81
CA ILE A 12 0.79 -7.53 -39.87
C ILE A 12 -0.54 -6.84 -40.17
N LEU A 13 -1.62 -7.63 -40.20
CA LEU A 13 -2.99 -7.12 -40.30
C LEU A 13 -3.39 -6.39 -38.99
N PRO A 14 -4.28 -5.39 -39.06
CA PRO A 14 -4.72 -4.63 -37.88
C PRO A 14 -5.21 -5.47 -36.67
N PRO A 15 -5.92 -6.60 -36.85
CA PRO A 15 -6.36 -7.47 -35.74
C PRO A 15 -5.18 -8.09 -35.00
N VAL A 16 -4.22 -8.69 -35.71
CA VAL A 16 -3.04 -9.32 -35.11
C VAL A 16 -2.18 -8.29 -34.38
N LYS A 17 -2.03 -7.08 -34.91
CA LYS A 17 -1.32 -6.00 -34.20
C LYS A 17 -2.01 -5.64 -32.87
N ARG A 18 -3.34 -5.60 -32.83
CA ARG A 18 -4.08 -5.35 -31.58
C ARG A 18 -3.89 -6.50 -30.58
N TYR A 19 -3.91 -7.73 -31.07
CA TYR A 19 -3.67 -8.93 -30.27
C TYR A 19 -2.24 -8.93 -29.67
N MET A 20 -1.21 -8.73 -30.50
CA MET A 20 0.18 -8.67 -30.06
C MET A 20 0.45 -7.52 -29.08
N ASN A 21 -0.12 -6.33 -29.32
CA ASN A 21 -0.02 -5.21 -28.38
C ASN A 21 -0.71 -5.53 -27.04
N ALA A 22 -1.80 -6.31 -27.05
CA ALA A 22 -2.48 -6.73 -25.83
C ALA A 22 -1.64 -7.73 -25.02
N ILE A 23 -0.89 -8.62 -25.68
CA ILE A 23 0.11 -9.49 -25.05
C ILE A 23 1.25 -8.65 -24.47
N GLU A 24 1.83 -7.76 -25.27
CA GLU A 24 2.99 -6.94 -24.87
C GLU A 24 2.72 -6.15 -23.58
N ARG A 25 1.52 -5.55 -23.47
CA ARG A 25 1.10 -4.79 -22.28
C ARG A 25 0.97 -5.64 -21.02
N ARG A 26 0.67 -6.93 -21.17
CA ARG A 26 0.46 -7.87 -20.06
C ARG A 26 1.75 -8.61 -19.67
N LEU A 27 2.82 -8.53 -20.47
CA LEU A 27 4.13 -9.10 -20.15
C LEU A 27 4.84 -8.31 -19.04
N ARG A 28 5.09 -8.98 -17.91
CA ARG A 28 5.75 -8.45 -16.70
C ARG A 28 7.25 -8.77 -16.64
N THR A 29 7.87 -8.98 -17.80
CA THR A 29 9.30 -9.26 -17.96
C THR A 29 10.10 -7.99 -18.24
N ASP A 30 11.43 -8.07 -18.17
CA ASP A 30 12.30 -6.98 -18.58
C ASP A 30 12.19 -6.68 -20.09
N ARG A 31 12.66 -5.51 -20.52
CA ARG A 31 12.54 -5.04 -21.90
C ARG A 31 13.20 -5.98 -22.93
N LYS A 32 14.31 -6.62 -22.57
CA LYS A 32 15.04 -7.54 -23.47
C LYS A 32 14.26 -8.84 -23.63
N THR A 33 13.78 -9.42 -22.53
CA THR A 33 12.98 -10.65 -22.55
C THR A 33 11.63 -10.42 -23.24
N ARG A 34 10.98 -9.28 -22.99
CA ARG A 34 9.76 -8.88 -23.71
C ARG A 34 9.98 -8.82 -25.22
N GLY A 35 11.06 -8.17 -25.66
CA GLY A 35 11.41 -8.09 -27.08
C GLY A 35 11.60 -9.48 -27.69
N ARG A 36 12.28 -10.40 -26.99
CA ARG A 36 12.47 -11.79 -27.43
C ARG A 36 11.15 -12.54 -27.60
N ILE A 37 10.27 -12.46 -26.60
CA ILE A 37 8.93 -13.08 -26.65
C ILE A 37 8.14 -12.55 -27.84
N MET A 38 8.13 -11.22 -28.03
CA MET A 38 7.38 -10.61 -29.15
C MET A 38 7.96 -10.98 -30.53
N THR A 39 9.29 -11.13 -30.65
CA THR A 39 9.94 -11.61 -31.87
C THR A 39 9.65 -13.09 -32.13
N GLU A 40 9.61 -13.91 -31.08
CA GLU A 40 9.29 -15.33 -31.18
C GLU A 40 7.83 -15.55 -31.59
N LEU A 41 6.87 -14.84 -30.97
CA LEU A 41 5.48 -14.86 -31.41
C LEU A 41 5.33 -14.40 -32.85
N ALA A 42 6.01 -13.33 -33.24
CA ALA A 42 5.99 -12.87 -34.61
C ALA A 42 6.46 -13.95 -35.60
N GLY A 43 7.51 -14.70 -35.25
CA GLY A 43 8.00 -15.81 -36.04
C GLY A 43 7.00 -16.96 -36.13
N ASP A 44 6.31 -17.31 -35.03
CA ASP A 44 5.27 -18.35 -35.02
C ASP A 44 4.07 -17.95 -35.90
N PHE A 45 3.64 -16.68 -35.83
CA PHE A 45 2.59 -16.14 -36.70
C PHE A 45 2.98 -16.25 -38.18
N GLU A 46 4.19 -15.83 -38.56
CA GLU A 46 4.63 -15.90 -39.96
C GLU A 46 4.73 -17.35 -40.45
N SER A 47 5.30 -18.25 -39.64
CA SER A 47 5.44 -19.67 -40.00
C SER A 47 4.09 -20.34 -40.22
N ARG A 48 3.09 -20.06 -39.38
CA ARG A 48 1.73 -20.62 -39.55
C ARG A 48 1.01 -20.01 -40.74
N ARG A 49 1.26 -18.74 -41.02
CA ARG A 49 0.72 -18.07 -42.21
C ARG A 49 1.30 -18.65 -43.50
N GLU A 50 2.60 -18.95 -43.52
CA GLU A 50 3.25 -19.67 -44.64
C GLU A 50 2.68 -21.09 -44.82
N SER A 51 2.21 -21.71 -43.74
CA SER A 51 1.48 -22.99 -43.79
C SER A 51 0.02 -22.88 -44.29
N GLY A 52 -0.45 -21.65 -44.57
CA GLY A 52 -1.79 -21.38 -45.09
C GLY A 52 -2.89 -21.18 -44.04
N GLN A 53 -2.54 -21.07 -42.75
CA GLN A 53 -3.51 -20.75 -41.69
C GLN A 53 -3.92 -19.27 -41.77
N SER A 54 -5.19 -18.99 -41.47
CA SER A 54 -5.68 -17.62 -41.32
C SER A 54 -5.25 -17.01 -39.98
N ASP A 55 -5.11 -15.69 -39.93
CA ASP A 55 -4.73 -14.96 -38.72
C ASP A 55 -5.71 -15.23 -37.56
N GLU A 56 -7.00 -15.40 -37.86
CA GLU A 56 -8.04 -15.73 -36.89
C GLU A 56 -7.86 -17.13 -36.30
N GLU A 57 -7.52 -18.13 -37.11
CA GLU A 57 -7.23 -19.49 -36.65
C GLU A 57 -5.97 -19.53 -35.79
N ILE A 58 -4.94 -18.78 -36.16
CA ILE A 58 -3.70 -18.67 -35.38
C ILE A 58 -3.99 -18.06 -34.00
N MET A 59 -4.73 -16.95 -33.95
CA MET A 59 -5.13 -16.32 -32.69
C MET A 59 -6.02 -17.24 -31.83
N ALA A 60 -6.95 -17.98 -32.45
CA ALA A 60 -7.79 -18.94 -31.74
C ALA A 60 -6.98 -20.11 -31.17
N ALA A 61 -5.97 -20.59 -31.90
CA ALA A 61 -5.09 -21.67 -31.46
C ALA A 61 -4.13 -21.23 -30.34
N LEU A 62 -3.66 -19.98 -30.37
CA LEU A 62 -2.82 -19.42 -29.30
C LEU A 62 -3.62 -19.08 -28.04
N GLY A 63 -4.93 -18.84 -28.17
CA GLY A 63 -5.82 -18.50 -27.06
C GLY A 63 -5.90 -17.01 -26.82
N THR A 64 -6.45 -16.61 -25.67
CA THR A 64 -6.64 -15.19 -25.37
C THR A 64 -5.28 -14.50 -25.12
N PRO A 65 -5.14 -13.20 -25.43
CA PRO A 65 -3.89 -12.50 -25.17
C PRO A 65 -3.57 -12.36 -23.67
N GLU A 66 -4.51 -12.71 -22.79
CA GLU A 66 -4.30 -12.81 -21.35
C GLU A 66 -3.65 -14.13 -20.96
N GLU A 67 -4.19 -15.25 -21.42
CA GLU A 67 -3.64 -16.60 -21.19
C GLU A 67 -2.21 -16.73 -21.72
N VAL A 68 -1.95 -16.23 -22.93
CA VAL A 68 -0.61 -16.27 -23.53
C VAL A 68 0.38 -15.47 -22.69
N ALA A 69 0.01 -14.26 -22.28
CA ALA A 69 0.87 -13.42 -21.44
C ALA A 69 1.09 -14.04 -20.05
N GLU A 70 0.08 -14.69 -19.46
CA GLU A 70 0.21 -15.40 -18.18
C GLU A 70 1.13 -16.61 -18.29
N GLN A 71 1.06 -17.37 -19.38
CA GLN A 71 1.96 -18.50 -19.63
C GLN A 71 3.42 -18.04 -19.68
N PHE A 72 3.71 -16.98 -20.44
CA PHE A 72 5.06 -16.41 -20.48
C PHE A 72 5.48 -15.81 -19.12
N ASN A 73 4.58 -15.08 -18.44
CA ASN A 73 4.87 -14.55 -17.12
C ASN A 73 5.20 -15.66 -16.11
N ALA A 74 4.48 -16.79 -16.15
CA ALA A 74 4.75 -17.95 -15.31
C ALA A 74 6.09 -18.61 -15.67
N ALA A 75 6.36 -18.81 -16.96
CA ALA A 75 7.60 -19.41 -17.45
C ALA A 75 8.85 -18.60 -17.06
N PHE A 76 8.75 -17.27 -17.10
CA PHE A 76 9.83 -16.36 -16.72
C PHE A 76 9.82 -15.95 -15.24
N GLY A 77 8.93 -16.53 -14.41
CA GLY A 77 8.85 -16.24 -12.98
C GLY A 77 8.49 -14.79 -12.65
N ALA A 78 7.80 -14.12 -13.57
CA ALA A 78 7.40 -12.73 -13.38
C ALA A 78 6.42 -12.60 -12.21
N PRO A 79 6.51 -11.53 -11.40
CA PRO A 79 5.63 -11.35 -10.25
C PRO A 79 4.15 -11.34 -10.68
N GLY A 80 3.31 -12.00 -9.89
CA GLY A 80 1.87 -12.05 -10.11
C GLY A 80 1.23 -10.66 -10.09
N ALA A 81 -0.02 -10.59 -10.57
CA ALA A 81 -0.81 -9.37 -10.48
C ALA A 81 -0.91 -8.98 -9.00
N ALA A 82 -0.70 -7.69 -8.69
CA ALA A 82 -0.86 -7.23 -7.33
C ALA A 82 -2.31 -7.44 -6.87
N SER A 83 -2.48 -8.08 -5.71
CA SER A 83 -3.80 -8.31 -5.11
C SER A 83 -4.58 -7.00 -4.95
N ARG A 84 -5.88 -7.05 -5.28
CA ARG A 84 -6.81 -5.91 -5.16
C ARG A 84 -6.94 -5.41 -3.73
N TRP A 85 -6.65 -6.26 -2.73
CA TRP A 85 -6.65 -5.93 -1.31
C TRP A 85 -5.73 -4.76 -0.93
N ARG A 86 -4.70 -4.47 -1.74
CA ARG A 86 -3.84 -3.29 -1.56
C ARG A 86 -4.65 -1.99 -1.54
N TRP A 87 -5.68 -1.90 -2.37
CA TRP A 87 -6.53 -0.72 -2.46
C TRP A 87 -7.39 -0.53 -1.21
N GLY A 88 -7.62 -1.57 -0.41
CA GLY A 88 -8.25 -1.44 0.90
C GLY A 88 -7.50 -0.48 1.82
N PHE A 89 -6.16 -0.48 1.79
CA PHE A 89 -5.35 0.46 2.57
C PHE A 89 -5.45 1.90 2.07
N VAL A 90 -5.68 2.10 0.77
CA VAL A 90 -5.89 3.45 0.20
C VAL A 90 -7.25 3.99 0.63
N VAL A 91 -8.29 3.16 0.56
CA VAL A 91 -9.64 3.52 1.04
C VAL A 91 -9.61 3.81 2.54
N LEU A 92 -8.90 2.99 3.32
CA LEU A 92 -8.73 3.22 4.76
C LEU A 92 -8.00 4.54 5.05
N ALA A 93 -6.89 4.82 4.37
CA ALA A 93 -6.16 6.07 4.53
C ALA A 93 -7.03 7.29 4.20
N LEU A 94 -7.84 7.20 3.14
CA LEU A 94 -8.78 8.26 2.78
C LEU A 94 -9.85 8.46 3.86
N LEU A 95 -10.43 7.37 4.38
CA LEU A 95 -11.43 7.43 5.44
C LEU A 95 -10.85 8.08 6.70
N VAL A 96 -9.66 7.65 7.11
CA VAL A 96 -8.95 8.23 8.26
C VAL A 96 -8.71 9.73 8.05
N LEU A 97 -8.26 10.13 6.86
CA LEU A 97 -8.04 11.54 6.55
C LEU A 97 -9.33 12.35 6.62
N VAL A 98 -10.45 11.83 6.06
CA VAL A 98 -11.76 12.49 6.13
C VAL A 98 -12.19 12.67 7.58
N VAL A 99 -12.11 11.62 8.40
CA VAL A 99 -12.49 11.67 9.82
C VAL A 99 -11.62 12.68 10.59
N ALA A 100 -10.33 12.74 10.30
CA ALA A 100 -9.41 13.68 10.95
C ALA A 100 -9.61 15.15 10.53
N LEU A 101 -9.99 15.39 9.27
CA LEU A 101 -10.14 16.75 8.73
C LEU A 101 -11.50 17.38 9.07
N ILE A 102 -12.56 16.59 9.31
CA ILE A 102 -13.89 17.11 9.65
C ILE A 102 -13.86 18.02 10.89
N PRO A 103 -13.29 17.62 12.05
CA PRO A 103 -13.24 18.48 13.23
C PRO A 103 -12.43 19.75 12.98
N LEU A 104 -11.32 19.64 12.24
CA LEU A 104 -10.47 20.78 11.89
C LEU A 104 -11.23 21.78 11.01
N LEU A 105 -11.98 21.28 10.02
CA LEU A 105 -12.81 22.11 9.16
C LEU A 105 -13.92 22.80 9.96
N VAL A 106 -14.65 22.06 10.80
CA VAL A 106 -15.71 22.61 11.67
C VAL A 106 -15.14 23.70 12.58
N ALA A 107 -14.00 23.45 13.25
CA ALA A 107 -13.36 24.41 14.13
C ALA A 107 -12.97 25.71 13.39
N ASN A 108 -12.45 25.62 12.17
CA ASN A 108 -12.12 26.79 11.36
C ASN A 108 -13.37 27.57 10.93
N LEU A 109 -14.46 26.89 10.61
CA LEU A 109 -15.73 27.51 10.23
C LEU A 109 -16.42 28.20 11.42
N THR A 110 -16.41 27.58 12.61
CA THR A 110 -17.03 28.14 13.82
C THR A 110 -16.20 29.26 14.44
N ALA A 111 -14.86 29.20 14.36
CA ALA A 111 -13.99 30.28 14.81
C ALA A 111 -14.27 31.61 14.08
N GLY A 112 -14.65 31.55 12.80
CA GLY A 112 -15.08 32.73 12.04
C GLY A 112 -16.42 33.34 12.49
N GLN A 113 -17.27 32.57 13.19
CA GLN A 113 -18.57 33.02 13.68
C GLN A 113 -18.53 33.57 15.11
N ALA A 114 -17.57 33.15 15.94
CA ALA A 114 -17.45 33.60 17.34
C ALA A 114 -17.05 35.08 17.46
N ALA A 115 -16.44 35.68 16.43
CA ALA A 115 -16.02 37.09 16.45
C ALA A 115 -17.18 38.10 16.39
N SER A 116 -18.41 37.68 16.09
CA SER A 116 -19.57 38.58 15.92
C SER A 116 -20.61 38.53 17.05
N LEU A 117 -20.43 37.69 18.07
CA LEU A 117 -21.38 37.52 19.19
C LEU A 117 -20.86 38.22 20.47
N GLY A 118 -20.70 39.53 20.39
CA GLY A 118 -20.23 40.39 21.49
C GLY A 118 -21.33 40.89 22.43
N VAL A 119 -22.47 40.21 22.56
CA VAL A 119 -23.55 40.62 23.49
C VAL A 119 -24.13 39.38 24.17
N ILE A 120 -23.66 39.12 25.39
CA ILE A 120 -24.24 38.10 26.27
C ILE A 120 -24.85 38.84 27.47
N GLY A 121 -26.19 38.84 27.55
CA GLY A 121 -26.90 39.15 28.80
C GLY A 121 -26.84 40.59 29.32
N GLY A 122 -26.68 41.61 28.48
CA GLY A 122 -26.81 43.02 28.91
C GLY A 122 -25.67 43.55 29.80
N ALA A 123 -24.58 42.79 29.93
CA ALA A 123 -23.35 43.29 30.52
C ALA A 123 -22.54 44.05 29.46
N ASP A 124 -22.44 45.37 29.61
CA ASP A 124 -21.77 46.28 28.68
C ASP A 124 -20.25 46.30 28.96
N GLY A 125 -19.59 45.15 28.78
CA GLY A 125 -18.15 45.00 28.97
C GLY A 125 -17.58 43.74 28.30
N PRO A 126 -16.31 43.77 27.83
CA PRO A 126 -15.68 42.64 27.15
C PRO A 126 -15.50 41.47 28.12
N THR A 127 -16.44 40.54 28.11
CA THR A 127 -16.34 39.27 28.84
C THR A 127 -15.63 38.25 27.94
N SER A 128 -14.38 37.93 28.25
CA SER A 128 -13.63 36.89 27.53
C SER A 128 -14.06 35.50 28.02
N ILE A 129 -14.77 34.75 27.18
CA ILE A 129 -15.07 33.35 27.43
C ILE A 129 -13.88 32.51 26.94
N TYR A 130 -13.14 31.94 27.89
CA TYR A 130 -12.08 30.98 27.59
C TYR A 130 -12.69 29.57 27.50
N VAL A 131 -12.75 29.02 26.29
CA VAL A 131 -13.03 27.60 26.08
C VAL A 131 -11.73 26.83 26.34
N SER A 132 -11.60 26.22 27.51
CA SER A 132 -10.39 25.53 27.97
C SER A 132 -10.15 24.16 27.32
N ALA A 133 -11.07 23.68 26.48
CA ALA A 133 -10.92 22.44 25.74
C ALA A 133 -11.32 22.64 24.28
N SER A 134 -10.34 22.91 23.43
CA SER A 134 -10.43 22.50 22.03
C SER A 134 -9.67 21.18 21.94
N PRO A 135 -10.32 20.05 21.60
CA PRO A 135 -9.59 18.88 21.16
C PRO A 135 -8.98 19.25 19.81
N ALA A 136 -7.85 19.95 19.83
CA ALA A 136 -7.05 20.18 18.65
C ALA A 136 -6.52 18.80 18.26
N GLN A 137 -7.30 18.10 17.42
CA GLN A 137 -6.89 16.87 16.80
C GLN A 137 -5.69 17.20 15.92
N SER A 138 -4.50 17.05 16.49
CA SER A 138 -3.27 17.31 15.79
C SER A 138 -3.15 16.33 14.65
N LEU A 139 -2.80 16.81 13.45
CA LEU A 139 -2.52 15.94 12.31
C LEU A 139 -1.44 14.88 12.63
N ILE A 140 -0.62 15.14 13.65
CA ILE A 140 0.39 14.21 14.19
C ILE A 140 -0.26 12.94 14.75
N SER A 141 -1.44 13.00 15.37
CA SER A 141 -2.10 11.81 15.95
C SER A 141 -2.62 10.84 14.88
N VAL A 142 -2.76 11.31 13.64
CA VAL A 142 -3.23 10.54 12.48
C VAL A 142 -2.05 9.90 11.73
N LEU A 143 -0.83 10.36 12.01
CA LEU A 143 0.38 9.94 11.31
C LEU A 143 0.65 8.43 11.44
N PRO A 144 0.46 7.77 12.60
CA PRO A 144 0.62 6.31 12.70
C PRO A 144 -0.37 5.55 11.80
N TRP A 145 -1.63 5.99 11.72
CA TRP A 145 -2.61 5.40 10.79
C TRP A 145 -2.13 5.48 9.34
N LEU A 146 -1.66 6.65 8.89
CA LEU A 146 -1.20 6.86 7.53
C LEU A 146 0.05 6.02 7.22
N LEU A 147 1.02 6.00 8.14
CA LEU A 147 2.22 5.18 8.00
C LEU A 147 1.89 3.68 7.96
N GLY A 148 0.96 3.22 8.79
CA GLY A 148 0.44 1.84 8.76
C GLY A 148 -0.23 1.52 7.42
N CYS A 149 -1.02 2.44 6.87
CA CYS A 149 -1.66 2.26 5.57
C CYS A 149 -0.65 2.18 4.42
N VAL A 150 0.34 3.08 4.38
CA VAL A 150 1.39 3.05 3.36
C VAL A 150 2.26 1.79 3.51
N GLY A 151 2.61 1.43 4.75
CA GLY A 151 3.35 0.20 5.05
C GLY A 151 2.61 -1.05 4.58
N GLY A 152 1.29 -1.11 4.81
CA GLY A 152 0.42 -2.20 4.36
C GLY A 152 0.30 -2.25 2.84
N PHE A 153 0.12 -1.09 2.19
CA PHE A 153 0.05 -0.99 0.73
C PHE A 153 1.33 -1.49 0.05
N LEU A 154 2.49 -1.26 0.66
CA LEU A 154 3.80 -1.62 0.10
C LEU A 154 4.20 -3.08 0.31
N LEU A 155 3.41 -3.90 1.01
CA LEU A 155 3.78 -5.30 1.27
C LEU A 155 4.05 -6.08 -0.04
N PRO A 156 5.23 -6.70 -0.18
CA PRO A 156 5.56 -7.53 -1.35
C PRO A 156 4.63 -8.74 -1.53
N THR A 157 4.04 -9.23 -0.44
CA THR A 157 3.13 -10.38 -0.41
C THR A 157 1.93 -10.22 -1.34
N TRP A 158 1.54 -8.98 -1.65
CA TRP A 158 0.45 -8.72 -2.59
C TRP A 158 0.77 -9.11 -4.03
N ARG A 159 2.05 -9.07 -4.43
CA ARG A 159 2.49 -9.43 -5.79
C ARG A 159 3.03 -10.85 -5.85
N ASN A 160 3.71 -11.28 -4.79
CA ASN A 160 4.26 -12.62 -4.69
C ASN A 160 4.12 -13.12 -3.24
N PRO A 161 3.26 -14.12 -2.98
CA PRO A 161 3.08 -14.70 -1.65
C PRO A 161 4.37 -15.29 -1.05
N ARG A 162 5.34 -15.64 -1.89
CA ARG A 162 6.64 -16.21 -1.51
C ARG A 162 7.78 -15.17 -1.51
N ALA A 163 7.47 -13.88 -1.63
CA ALA A 163 8.48 -12.84 -1.60
C ALA A 163 9.30 -12.90 -0.29
N GLY A 164 10.61 -13.08 -0.39
CA GLY A 164 11.55 -13.06 0.74
C GLY A 164 12.29 -11.73 0.95
N SER A 165 12.16 -10.81 0.00
CA SER A 165 12.81 -9.50 -0.01
C SER A 165 11.80 -8.39 -0.33
N GLY A 166 12.19 -7.12 -0.12
CA GLY A 166 11.34 -5.96 -0.41
C GLY A 166 10.49 -5.44 0.74
N TYR A 167 10.55 -6.04 1.94
CA TYR A 167 9.83 -5.56 3.13
C TYR A 167 10.44 -4.32 3.79
N GLY A 168 11.63 -3.87 3.35
CA GLY A 168 12.39 -2.81 4.03
C GLY A 168 11.59 -1.51 4.21
N ALA A 169 10.97 -1.00 3.14
CA ALA A 169 10.15 0.21 3.22
C ALA A 169 8.94 0.05 4.14
N SER A 170 8.25 -1.09 4.07
CA SER A 170 7.11 -1.39 4.95
C SER A 170 7.51 -1.45 6.43
N LEU A 171 8.62 -2.13 6.74
CA LEU A 171 9.16 -2.22 8.10
C LEU A 171 9.61 -0.87 8.65
N LEU A 172 10.27 -0.05 7.83
CA LEU A 172 10.70 1.29 8.24
C LEU A 172 9.51 2.20 8.54
N LEU A 173 8.51 2.24 7.65
CA LEU A 173 7.32 3.08 7.84
C LEU A 173 6.50 2.66 9.05
N CYS A 174 6.25 1.35 9.21
CA CYS A 174 5.52 0.85 10.39
C CYS A 174 6.33 1.02 11.67
N GLY A 175 7.67 0.88 11.61
CA GLY A 175 8.55 1.16 12.75
C GLY A 175 8.49 2.64 13.17
N LEU A 176 8.52 3.57 12.21
CA LEU A 176 8.34 5.00 12.47
C LEU A 176 6.97 5.30 13.08
N GLY A 177 5.91 4.63 12.63
CA GLY A 177 4.56 4.78 13.18
C GLY A 177 4.39 4.26 14.61
N LEU A 178 5.31 3.43 15.11
CA LEU A 178 5.31 2.96 16.50
C LEU A 178 6.12 3.86 17.45
N LEU A 179 6.89 4.81 16.93
CA LEU A 179 7.71 5.70 17.76
C LEU A 179 6.91 6.50 18.79
N PRO A 180 5.73 7.08 18.48
CA PRO A 180 4.96 7.82 19.47
C PRO A 180 4.60 6.97 20.70
N LEU A 181 4.14 5.73 20.47
CA LEU A 181 3.85 4.77 21.54
C LEU A 181 5.09 4.49 22.39
N CYS A 182 6.24 4.26 21.76
CA CYS A 182 7.49 4.01 22.47
C CYS A 182 7.91 5.22 23.32
N LEU A 183 7.74 6.44 22.81
CA LEU A 183 8.08 7.66 23.54
C LEU A 183 7.18 7.86 24.75
N VAL A 184 5.86 7.72 24.60
CA VAL A 184 4.91 7.86 25.73
C VAL A 184 5.11 6.74 26.76
N ALA A 185 5.40 5.52 26.32
CA ALA A 185 5.74 4.41 27.23
C ALA A 185 7.04 4.68 28.00
N MET A 186 8.07 5.21 27.32
CA MET A 186 9.33 5.61 27.96
C MET A 186 9.12 6.73 28.99
N GLU A 187 8.33 7.75 28.65
CA GLU A 187 7.96 8.81 29.60
C GLU A 187 7.25 8.25 30.82
N LEU A 188 6.28 7.33 30.63
CA LEU A 188 5.59 6.70 31.74
C LEU A 188 6.55 5.92 32.65
N VAL A 189 7.52 5.20 32.07
CA VAL A 189 8.54 4.46 32.85
C VAL A 189 9.40 5.42 33.65
N ILE A 190 9.87 6.53 33.05
CA ILE A 190 10.69 7.54 33.73
C ILE A 190 9.90 8.16 34.88
N VAL A 191 8.66 8.54 34.64
CA VAL A 191 7.77 9.17 35.62
C VAL A 191 7.46 8.19 36.77
N ALA A 192 7.17 6.93 36.47
CA ALA A 192 6.96 5.88 37.47
C ALA A 192 8.22 5.58 38.30
N ALA A 193 9.41 5.73 37.72
CA ALA A 193 10.68 5.49 38.41
C ALA A 193 11.17 6.69 39.24
N THR A 194 10.74 7.90 38.91
CA THR A 194 11.22 9.14 39.55
C THR A 194 10.23 9.76 40.53
N THR A 195 8.96 9.34 40.47
CA THR A 195 7.91 9.89 41.34
C THR A 195 7.16 8.76 42.03
N GLU A 196 6.79 8.97 43.30
CA GLU A 196 5.90 8.07 44.01
C GLU A 196 4.46 8.30 43.55
N LEU A 197 4.16 7.86 42.32
CA LEU A 197 2.81 7.92 41.80
C LEU A 197 1.89 6.97 42.57
N PRO A 198 0.73 7.45 43.06
CA PRO A 198 -0.26 6.57 43.64
C PRO A 198 -0.72 5.55 42.60
N LEU A 199 -0.97 4.32 43.04
CA LEU A 199 -1.31 3.18 42.17
C LEU A 199 -2.47 3.48 41.19
N ALA A 200 -3.43 4.30 41.62
CA ALA A 200 -4.57 4.74 40.81
C ALA A 200 -4.15 5.59 39.60
N GLN A 201 -3.17 6.49 39.75
CA GLN A 201 -2.67 7.32 38.66
C GLN A 201 -1.82 6.52 37.68
N LEU A 202 -1.03 5.55 38.18
CA LEU A 202 -0.35 4.56 37.36
C LEU A 202 -1.34 3.74 36.52
N GLY A 203 -2.42 3.26 37.14
CA GLY A 203 -3.49 2.54 36.44
C GLY A 203 -4.14 3.38 35.34
N ALA A 204 -4.44 4.66 35.62
CA ALA A 204 -5.00 5.58 34.64
C ALA A 204 -4.04 5.86 33.47
N ALA A 205 -2.74 6.01 33.73
CA ALA A 205 -1.74 6.23 32.70
C ALA A 205 -1.53 4.98 31.81
N CYS A 206 -1.49 3.78 32.41
CA CYS A 206 -1.46 2.53 31.67
C CYS A 206 -2.72 2.36 30.79
N TRP A 207 -3.89 2.73 31.30
CA TRP A 207 -5.13 2.72 30.52
C TRP A 207 -5.10 3.73 29.38
N ALA A 208 -4.60 4.94 29.61
CA ALA A 208 -4.44 5.96 28.58
C ALA A 208 -3.50 5.49 27.46
N LEU A 209 -2.38 4.85 27.80
CA LEU A 209 -1.49 4.21 26.82
C LEU A 209 -2.18 3.11 26.02
N LEU A 210 -2.89 2.21 26.69
CA LEU A 210 -3.57 1.10 26.04
C LEU A 210 -4.67 1.59 25.11
N SER A 211 -5.48 2.55 25.57
CA SER A 211 -6.53 3.15 24.74
C SER A 211 -5.93 3.93 23.55
N GLY A 212 -4.86 4.70 23.78
CA GLY A 212 -4.11 5.41 22.75
C GLY A 212 -3.59 4.48 21.64
N PHE A 213 -3.08 3.32 22.02
CA PHE A 213 -2.63 2.29 21.08
C PHE A 213 -3.70 1.88 20.07
N PHE A 214 -4.95 1.74 20.53
CA PHE A 214 -6.07 1.36 19.67
C PHE A 214 -6.68 2.53 18.90
N THR A 215 -6.63 3.75 19.44
CA THR A 215 -7.23 4.93 18.80
C THR A 215 -6.31 5.59 17.78
N ASN A 216 -5.00 5.64 18.03
CA ASN A 216 -4.04 6.41 17.23
C ASN A 216 -3.48 5.64 16.02
N GLY A 217 -3.86 4.37 15.84
CA GLY A 217 -3.47 3.56 14.68
C GLY A 217 -2.11 2.86 14.82
N GLU A 218 -1.50 2.93 16.00
CA GLU A 218 -0.25 2.24 16.33
C GLU A 218 -0.41 0.72 16.23
N TRP A 219 -1.60 0.20 16.56
CA TRP A 219 -1.94 -1.21 16.37
C TRP A 219 -1.88 -1.67 14.91
N LEU A 220 -2.25 -0.82 13.96
CA LEU A 220 -2.17 -1.14 12.53
C LEU A 220 -0.71 -1.26 12.09
N CYS A 221 0.14 -0.34 12.55
CA CYS A 221 1.59 -0.41 12.34
C CYS A 221 2.18 -1.69 12.94
N ALA A 222 1.81 -2.05 14.17
CA ALA A 222 2.27 -3.28 14.81
C ALA A 222 1.84 -4.53 14.03
N ALA A 223 0.59 -4.58 13.57
CA ALA A 223 0.05 -5.70 12.79
C ALA A 223 0.78 -5.86 11.45
N VAL A 224 0.96 -4.78 10.69
CA VAL A 224 1.67 -4.80 9.41
C VAL A 224 3.15 -5.15 9.60
N PHE A 225 3.79 -4.58 10.62
CA PHE A 225 5.18 -4.88 10.96
C PHE A 225 5.39 -6.36 11.33
N GLY A 226 4.53 -6.89 12.19
CA GLY A 226 4.53 -8.30 12.58
C GLY A 226 4.32 -9.23 11.38
N TRP A 227 3.36 -8.90 10.52
CA TRP A 227 3.10 -9.66 9.29
C TRP A 227 4.32 -9.65 8.35
N ALA A 228 4.93 -8.48 8.12
CA ALA A 228 6.12 -8.34 7.29
C ALA A 228 7.30 -9.17 7.82
N CYS A 229 7.52 -9.17 9.13
CA CYS A 229 8.54 -9.99 9.78
C CYS A 229 8.27 -11.50 9.63
N LEU A 230 7.03 -11.94 9.88
CA LEU A 230 6.63 -13.34 9.74
C LEU A 230 6.76 -13.83 8.29
N ALA A 231 6.27 -13.05 7.32
CA ALA A 231 6.34 -13.39 5.90
C ALA A 231 7.81 -13.48 5.42
N ARG A 232 8.66 -12.53 5.81
CA ARG A 232 10.09 -12.54 5.52
C ARG A 232 10.78 -13.78 6.09
N ASN A 233 10.44 -14.17 7.32
CA ASN A 233 11.04 -15.35 7.96
C ASN A 233 10.57 -16.66 7.33
N ARG A 234 9.29 -16.77 6.96
CA ARG A 234 8.77 -17.95 6.23
C ARG A 234 9.46 -18.14 4.89
N ALA A 235 9.64 -17.07 4.12
CA ALA A 235 10.34 -17.13 2.85
C ALA A 235 11.81 -17.55 2.98
N LYS A 236 12.51 -17.06 4.02
CA LYS A 236 13.90 -17.47 4.33
C LYS A 236 14.01 -18.95 4.71
N LYS A 237 13.04 -19.48 5.46
CA LYS A 237 13.01 -20.92 5.80
C LYS A 237 12.81 -21.78 4.54
N ALA A 238 11.84 -21.42 3.70
CA ALA A 238 11.57 -22.13 2.45
C ALA A 238 12.77 -22.11 1.48
N SER A 239 13.54 -21.02 1.43
CA SER A 239 14.76 -20.97 0.62
C SER A 239 15.86 -21.90 1.15
N ARG A 240 16.00 -22.04 2.47
CA ARG A 240 17.02 -22.91 3.08
C ARG A 240 16.71 -24.40 2.86
N GLU A 241 15.46 -24.80 3.06
CA GLU A 241 15.02 -26.18 2.83
C GLU A 241 15.21 -26.64 1.37
N ASN A 242 15.06 -25.74 0.39
CA ASN A 242 15.33 -26.05 -1.01
C ASN A 242 16.82 -26.15 -1.35
N THR A 243 17.69 -25.52 -0.56
CA THR A 243 19.15 -25.62 -0.74
C THR A 243 19.70 -26.90 -0.12
N GLU A 244 19.15 -27.36 1.01
CA GLU A 244 19.59 -28.60 1.66
C GLU A 244 19.12 -29.88 0.96
N LYS A 245 18.08 -29.80 0.12
CA LYS A 245 17.57 -30.93 -0.69
C LYS A 245 18.26 -31.09 -2.06
N LYS A 246 19.24 -30.24 -2.36
CA LYS A 246 19.93 -30.19 -3.66
C LYS A 246 21.38 -30.60 -3.50
#